data_AF-A0A0S8J145-F1
#
_entry.id   AF-A0A0S8J145-F1
#
_cell.length_a   1.000
_cell.length_b   1.000
_cell.length_c   1.000
_cell.angle_alpha   90.00
_cell.angle_beta   90.00
_cell.angle_gamma   90.00
#
_symmetry.space_group_name_H-M   'P 1'
#
loop_
_entity.id
_entity.type
_entity.pdbx_description
1 polymer ?
#
loop_
_entity_poly.entity_id
_entity_poly.type
_entity_poly.pdbx_seq_one_letter_code
_entity_poly.pdbx_strand_id
1 'polypeptide(L)' 'MSCYVRHLDDILKASDVESNKDNLKRMDKFIREILKTDEACPEVWKQLKAILADGKKKKDLVRRLKKEFVKV' A
#
# COMPACT_ATOMS: atom_id res chain seq x y z
N MET A 1 7.61 8.62 9.25
CA MET A 1 6.39 7.79 9.09
C MET A 1 5.72 8.21 7.79
N SER A 2 5.55 7.29 6.85
CA SER A 2 4.78 7.53 5.63
C SER A 2 3.33 7.82 6.01
N CYS A 3 2.90 9.04 5.73
CA CYS A 3 1.61 9.63 6.04
C CYS A 3 0.39 8.81 5.52
N TYR A 4 0.50 8.17 4.36
CA TYR A 4 -0.65 7.54 3.70
C TYR A 4 -0.91 6.08 4.09
N VAL A 5 0.11 5.34 4.57
CA VAL A 5 -0.06 3.92 4.95
C VAL A 5 -1.04 3.75 6.11
N ARG A 6 -1.27 4.80 6.91
CA ARG A 6 -2.32 4.84 7.94
C ARG A 6 -3.74 4.74 7.37
N HIS A 7 -3.96 5.18 6.13
CA HIS A 7 -5.25 5.03 5.44
C HIS A 7 -5.42 3.64 4.82
N LEU A 8 -4.39 2.80 4.86
CA LEU A 8 -4.40 1.44 4.34
C LEU A 8 -4.48 0.40 5.46
N ASP A 9 -4.68 0.84 6.71
CA ASP A 9 -4.82 -0.01 7.89
C ASP A 9 -5.93 -1.07 7.71
N ASP A 10 -7.05 -0.66 7.11
CA ASP A 10 -8.15 -1.57 6.75
C ASP A 10 -7.74 -2.64 5.73
N ILE A 11 -6.79 -2.34 4.83
CA ILE A 11 -6.27 -3.31 3.85
C ILE A 11 -5.32 -4.31 4.52
N LEU A 12 -4.49 -3.86 5.46
CA LEU A 12 -3.63 -4.73 6.27
C LEU A 12 -4.47 -5.67 7.13
N LYS A 13 -5.47 -5.15 7.84
CA LYS A 13 -6.45 -5.94 8.60
C LYS A 13 -7.19 -6.95 7.72
N ALA A 14 -7.63 -6.55 6.53
CA ALA A 14 -8.28 -7.46 5.57
C ALA A 14 -7.34 -8.53 4.96
N SER A 15 -6.06 -8.47 5.29
CA SER A 15 -5.03 -9.40 4.85
C SER A 15 -4.42 -10.20 6.01
N ASP A 16 -5.01 -10.14 7.21
CA ASP A 16 -4.50 -10.77 8.45
C ASP A 16 -3.09 -10.28 8.85
N VAL A 17 -2.71 -9.07 8.41
CA VAL A 17 -1.41 -8.48 8.70
C VAL A 17 -1.58 -7.45 9.80
N GLU A 18 -0.78 -7.57 10.85
CA GLU A 18 -0.78 -6.61 11.94
C GLU A 18 -0.23 -5.24 11.49
N SER A 19 -0.90 -4.17 11.91
CA SER A 19 -0.53 -2.78 11.62
C SER A 19 0.69 -2.26 12.40
N ASN A 20 1.77 -3.03 12.46
CA ASN A 20 2.99 -2.63 13.17
C ASN A 20 3.92 -1.77 12.29
N LYS A 21 4.91 -1.12 12.91
CA LYS A 21 5.84 -0.21 12.21
C LYS A 21 6.63 -0.89 11.07
N ASP A 22 6.96 -2.16 11.22
CA ASP A 22 7.74 -2.89 10.22
C ASP A 22 6.88 -3.19 8.97
N ASN A 23 5.67 -3.70 9.18
CA ASN A 23 4.69 -3.95 8.14
C ASN A 23 4.29 -2.66 7.40
N LEU A 24 4.11 -1.56 8.12
CA LEU A 24 3.85 -0.24 7.51
C LEU A 24 5.03 0.24 6.65
N LYS A 25 6.28 0.01 7.10
CA LYS A 25 7.49 0.36 6.34
C LYS A 25 7.63 -0.51 5.09
N ARG A 26 7.36 -1.82 5.21
CA ARG A 26 7.36 -2.76 4.08
C ARG A 26 6.29 -2.39 3.05
N MET A 27 5.09 -2.04 3.51
CA MET A 27 4.00 -1.59 2.65
C MET A 27 4.34 -0.29 1.89
N ASP A 28 4.93 0.70 2.56
CA ASP A 28 5.36 1.94 1.90
C ASP A 28 6.40 1.66 0.81
N LYS A 29 7.41 0.84 1.11
CA LYS A 29 8.44 0.47 0.13
C LYS A 29 7.82 -0.22 -1.08
N PHE A 30 6.94 -1.19 -0.86
CA PHE A 30 6.29 -1.93 -1.93
C PHE A 30 5.39 -1.04 -2.81
N ILE A 31 4.65 -0.10 -2.21
CA ILE A 31 3.81 0.85 -2.95
C ILE A 31 4.68 1.77 -3.81
N ARG A 32 5.79 2.26 -3.28
CA ARG A 32 6.76 3.08 -4.04
C ARG A 32 7.38 2.31 -5.20
N GLU A 33 7.70 1.03 -5.01
CA GLU A 33 8.20 0.16 -6.10
C GLU A 33 7.15 -0.06 -7.20
N ILE A 34 5.87 -0.25 -6.83
CA ILE A 34 4.77 -0.39 -7.80
C ILE A 34 4.58 0.91 -8.61
N LEU A 35 4.61 2.04 -7.92
CA LEU A 35 4.46 3.36 -8.52
C LEU A 35 5.73 3.83 -9.23
N LYS A 36 6.86 3.13 -9.04
CA LYS A 36 8.20 3.51 -9.52
C LYS A 36 8.51 4.98 -9.21
N THR A 37 8.25 5.39 -7.97
CA THR A 37 8.39 6.79 -7.54
C THR A 37 9.11 6.89 -6.20
N ASP A 38 10.04 7.85 -6.13
CA ASP A 38 10.69 8.31 -4.90
C ASP A 38 10.09 9.63 -4.39
N GLU A 39 8.94 10.04 -4.93
CA GLU A 39 8.30 11.30 -4.56
C GLU A 39 7.88 11.36 -3.08
N ALA A 40 7.62 12.57 -2.62
CA ALA A 40 7.15 12.81 -1.27
C ALA A 40 5.81 12.09 -1.00
N CYS A 41 5.59 11.74 0.26
CA CYS A 41 4.39 11.06 0.74
C CYS A 41 3.03 11.60 0.20
N PRO A 42 2.79 12.93 0.13
CA PRO A 42 1.53 13.45 -0.42
C PRO A 42 1.34 13.16 -1.92
N GLU A 43 2.41 13.19 -2.72
CA GLU A 43 2.32 12.87 -4.16
C GLU A 43 2.06 11.38 -4.37
N VAL A 44 2.76 10.52 -3.61
CA VAL A 44 2.49 9.07 -3.58
C VAL A 44 1.04 8.80 -3.22
N TRP A 45 0.48 9.52 -2.23
CA TRP A 45 -0.91 9.36 -1.82
C TRP A 45 -1.90 9.77 -2.91
N LYS A 46 -1.63 10.85 -3.63
CA LYS A 46 -2.47 11.33 -4.74
C LYS A 46 -2.52 10.31 -5.87
N GLN A 47 -1.37 9.75 -6.25
CA GLN A 47 -1.29 8.67 -7.25
C GLN A 47 -2.01 7.41 -6.76
N LEU A 48 -1.80 7.04 -5.51
CA LEU A 48 -2.44 5.88 -4.90
C LEU A 48 -3.96 6.03 -4.84
N LYS A 49 -4.49 7.22 -4.52
CA LYS A 49 -5.93 7.51 -4.57
C LYS A 49 -6.50 7.31 -5.97
N ALA A 50 -5.80 7.76 -7.02
CA ALA A 50 -6.24 7.55 -8.40
C ALA A 50 -6.30 6.04 -8.74
N ILE A 51 -5.35 5.24 -8.24
CA ILE A 51 -5.37 3.77 -8.35
C ILE A 51 -6.52 3.15 -7.56
N LEU A 52 -6.79 3.64 -6.35
CA LEU A 52 -7.88 3.14 -5.50
C LEU A 52 -9.27 3.49 -6.03
N ALA A 53 -9.40 4.62 -6.76
CA ALA A 53 -10.63 5.00 -7.44
C ALA A 53 -10.91 4.13 -8.68
N ASP A 54 -9.85 3.62 -9.34
CA ASP A 54 -9.97 2.68 -10.45
C ASP A 54 -10.18 1.25 -9.91
N GLY A 55 -11.40 0.73 -10.04
CA GLY A 55 -11.76 -0.60 -9.51
C GLY A 55 -10.88 -1.75 -10.04
N LYS A 56 -10.32 -1.64 -11.25
CA LYS A 56 -9.43 -2.67 -11.82
C LYS A 56 -8.03 -2.55 -11.23
N LYS A 57 -7.46 -1.35 -11.18
CA LYS A 57 -6.14 -1.10 -10.60
C LYS A 57 -6.13 -1.35 -9.09
N LYS A 58 -7.20 -1.00 -8.38
CA LYS A 58 -7.39 -1.33 -6.96
C LYS A 58 -7.31 -2.83 -6.72
N LYS A 59 -8.05 -3.63 -7.49
CA LYS A 59 -8.01 -5.10 -7.37
C LYS A 59 -6.61 -5.66 -7.62
N ASP A 60 -5.91 -5.14 -8.63
CA ASP A 60 -4.53 -5.54 -8.92
C ASP A 60 -3.57 -5.17 -7.77
N LEU A 61 -3.66 -3.95 -7.25
CA LEU A 61 -2.86 -3.49 -6.10
C LEU A 61 -3.10 -4.36 -4.87
N VAL A 62 -4.36 -4.62 -4.50
CA VAL A 62 -4.71 -5.47 -3.36
C VAL A 62 -4.19 -6.89 -3.55
N ARG A 63 -4.29 -7.45 -4.78
CA ARG A 63 -3.75 -8.78 -5.09
C ARG A 63 -2.23 -8.83 -4.92
N ARG A 64 -1.51 -7.79 -5.36
CA ARG A 64 -0.05 -7.68 -5.22
C ARG A 64 0.35 -7.54 -3.74
N LEU A 65 -0.32 -6.66 -3.00
CA LEU A 65 -0.11 -6.49 -1.57
C LEU A 65 -0.35 -7.79 -0.80
N LYS A 66 -1.48 -8.48 -1.06
CA LYS A 66 -1.73 -9.80 -0.44
C LYS A 66 -0.62 -10.79 -0.75
N LYS A 67 -0.11 -10.87 -1.97
CA LYS A 67 1.02 -11.76 -2.29
C LYS A 67 2.31 -11.40 -1.56
N GLU A 68 2.58 -10.13 -1.34
CA GLU A 68 3.77 -9.65 -0.61
C GLU A 68 3.73 -10.07 0.86
N PHE A 69 2.55 -10.06 1.47
CA PHE A 69 2.36 -10.39 2.89
C PHE A 69 2.00 -11.87 3.16
N VAL A 70 1.33 -12.56 2.24
CA VAL A 70 0.94 -14.00 2.36
C VAL A 70 2.13 -14.94 2.09
N LYS A 71 3.24 -14.43 1.56
CA LYS A 71 4.48 -15.22 1.40
C LYS A 71 5.27 -15.43 2.72
N VAL A 72 4.68 -15.08 3.86
CA VAL A 72 5.25 -15.29 5.20
C VAL A 72 4.62 -16.53 5.84
#